data_AF-A0A315EGQ7-F1
#
_entry.id   AF-A0A315EGQ7-F1
#
_cell.length_a   1.000
_cell.length_b   1.000
_cell.length_c   1.000
_cell.angle_alpha   90.00
_cell.angle_beta   90.00
_cell.angle_gamma   90.00
#
_symmetry.space_group_name_H-M   'P 1'
#
loop_
_entity.id
_entity.type
_entity.pdbx_description
1 polymer ?
#
loop_
_entity_poly.entity_id
_entity_poly.type
_entity_poly.pdbx_seq_one_letter_code
_entity_poly.pdbx_strand_id
1 'polypeptide(L)' 'MVNYERQKGVCPACEKNYAIGEMEADHIIPWSKGGKTTIENCQMLCRLDNRTKSGK' A
#
# COMPACT_ATOMS: atom_id res chain seq x y z
N MET A 1 11.60 -5.74 4.11
CA MET A 1 11.64 -4.60 3.16
C MET A 1 11.29 -5.00 1.71
N VAL A 2 10.66 -6.16 1.48
CA VAL A 2 10.54 -6.75 0.13
C VAL A 2 9.54 -6.02 -0.78
N ASN A 3 8.44 -5.47 -0.25
CA ASN A 3 7.37 -4.91 -1.10
C ASN A 3 7.70 -3.54 -1.70
N TYR A 4 8.49 -2.70 -1.02
CA TYR A 4 8.91 -1.41 -1.57
C TYR A 4 9.88 -1.59 -2.75
N GLU A 5 10.85 -2.50 -2.63
CA GLU A 5 11.79 -2.84 -3.71
C GLU A 5 11.07 -3.50 -4.89
N ARG A 6 10.10 -4.38 -4.63
CA ARG A 6 9.24 -4.98 -5.65
C ARG A 6 8.41 -3.95 -6.41
N GLN A 7 7.86 -2.97 -5.68
CA GLN A 7 7.10 -1.87 -6.28
C GLN A 7 7.98 -0.74 -6.82
N LYS A 8 9.30 -0.75 -6.57
CA LYS A 8 10.24 0.32 -6.94
C LYS A 8 9.82 1.72 -6.47
N GLY A 9 9.13 1.78 -5.33
CA GLY A 9 8.52 3.02 -4.83
C GLY A 9 7.32 3.53 -5.64
N VAL A 10 6.77 2.72 -6.56
CA VAL A 10 5.58 3.04 -7.33
C VAL A 10 4.33 2.70 -6.52
N CYS A 11 3.42 3.66 -6.38
CA CYS A 11 2.08 3.42 -5.87
C CYS A 11 1.22 2.76 -6.97
N PRO A 12 0.64 1.56 -6.78
CA PRO A 12 -0.19 0.90 -7.78
C PRO A 12 -1.58 1.55 -7.95
N ALA A 13 -2.00 2.44 -7.06
CA ALA A 13 -3.27 3.15 -7.18
C ALA A 13 -3.20 4.37 -8.12
N CYS A 14 -2.08 5.10 -8.11
CA CYS A 14 -1.87 6.27 -8.97
C CYS A 14 -0.69 6.14 -9.94
N GLU A 15 0.00 4.99 -9.93
CA GLU A 15 1.14 4.63 -10.79
C GLU A 15 2.31 5.62 -10.75
N LYS A 16 2.45 6.37 -9.65
CA LYS A 16 3.51 7.35 -9.42
C LYS A 16 4.58 6.85 -8.46
N ASN A 17 5.81 7.29 -8.68
CA ASN A 17 6.94 7.05 -7.78
C ASN A 17 6.88 7.99 -6.57
N TYR A 18 7.09 7.44 -5.38
CA TYR A 18 7.20 8.16 -4.12
C TYR A 18 8.41 7.67 -3.34
N ALA A 19 8.93 8.51 -2.46
CA ALA A 19 9.97 8.09 -1.52
C ALA A 19 9.40 7.13 -0.49
N ILE A 20 10.23 6.24 0.07
CA ILE A 20 9.81 5.29 1.12
C ILE A 20 9.17 5.99 2.33
N GLY A 21 9.60 7.22 2.64
CA GLY A 21 9.02 8.02 3.71
C GLY A 21 7.62 8.59 3.41
N GLU A 22 7.20 8.57 2.14
CA GLU A 22 5.88 9.02 1.67
C GLU A 22 4.94 7.86 1.30
N MET A 23 5.44 6.63 1.38
CA MET A 23 4.65 5.43 1.17
C MET A 23 4.32 4.75 2.49
N GLU A 24 3.14 4.15 2.54
CA GLU A 24 2.64 3.41 3.68
C GLU A 24 2.23 2.01 3.24
N ALA A 25 2.56 1.02 4.06
CA ALA A 25 2.12 -0.34 3.84
C ALA A 25 0.64 -0.44 4.24
N ASP A 26 -0.19 -0.89 3.30
CA ASP A 26 -1.62 -1.04 3.47
C ASP A 26 -2.07 -2.46 3.10
N HIS A 27 -3.22 -2.87 3.62
CA HIS A 27 -3.80 -4.17 3.29
C HIS A 27 -4.62 -4.08 1.99
N ILE A 28 -4.31 -4.91 0.99
CA ILE A 28 -5.08 -4.99 -0.25
C ILE A 28 -6.54 -5.35 0.08
N ILE A 29 -6.71 -6.42 0.85
CA ILE A 29 -7.98 -6.86 1.43
C ILE A 29 -8.02 -6.38 2.88
N PRO A 30 -8.99 -5.53 3.24
CA PRO A 30 -9.12 -5.05 4.60
C PRO A 30 -9.48 -6.18 5.57
N TRP A 31 -9.05 -6.04 6.82
CA TRP A 31 -9.33 -6.99 7.90
C TRP A 31 -10.82 -7.27 8.07
N SER A 32 -11.67 -6.26 7.89
CA SER A 32 -13.13 -6.37 7.96
C SER A 32 -13.73 -7.33 6.94
N LYS A 33 -13.04 -7.60 5.83
CA LYS A 33 -13.43 -8.57 4.80
C LYS A 33 -12.68 -9.92 4.92
N GLY A 34 -11.99 -10.15 6.04
CA GLY A 34 -11.20 -11.36 6.26
C GLY A 34 -9.78 -11.30 5.68
N GLY A 35 -9.28 -10.09 5.37
CA GLY A 35 -7.89 -9.90 4.93
C GLY A 35 -6.90 -10.28 6.04
N LYS A 36 -6.01 -11.22 5.76
CA LYS A 36 -4.94 -11.63 6.69
C LYS A 36 -3.74 -10.71 6.55
N THR A 37 -2.98 -10.47 7.62
CA THR A 37 -1.68 -9.78 7.52
C THR A 37 -0.62 -10.73 6.98
N THR A 38 -0.60 -10.88 5.66
CA THR A 38 0.43 -11.61 4.93
C THR A 38 1.18 -10.65 4.01
N ILE A 39 2.39 -11.02 3.60
CA ILE A 39 3.20 -10.24 2.66
C ILE A 39 2.48 -10.06 1.31
N GLU A 40 1.69 -11.06 0.92
CA GLU A 40 0.87 -11.05 -0.30
C GLU A 40 -0.33 -10.09 -0.19
N ASN A 41 -0.89 -9.92 1.00
CA ASN A 41 -1.96 -8.96 1.25
C ASN A 41 -1.43 -7.55 1.61
N CYS A 42 -0.11 -7.36 1.62
CA CYS A 42 0.54 -6.09 1.93
C CYS A 42 0.90 -5.37 0.63
N GLN A 43 0.49 -4.11 0.47
CA GLN A 43 0.78 -3.28 -0.68
C GLN A 43 1.25 -1.91 -0.23
N MET A 44 2.30 -1.37 -0.85
CA MET A 44 2.73 0.00 -0.55
C MET A 44 1.85 0.98 -1.33
N LEU A 45 1.14 1.86 -0.64
CA LEU A 45 0.37 2.95 -1.22
C LEU A 45 1.02 4.29 -0.85
N CYS A 46 0.83 5.32 -1.66
CA CYS A 46 1.21 6.67 -1.23
C CYS A 46 0.28 7.13 -0.11
N ARG A 47 0.75 8.01 0.77
CA ARG A 47 -0.06 8.59 1.87
C ARG A 47 -1.41 9.14 1.42
N LEU A 48 -1.45 9.77 0.25
CA LEU A 48 -2.66 10.35 -0.33
C LEU A 48 -3.70 9.28 -0.70
N ASP A 49 -3.30 8.26 -1.45
CA ASP A 49 -4.19 7.17 -1.85
C ASP A 49 -4.60 6.32 -0.64
N ASN A 50 -3.65 6.05 0.27
CA ASN A 50 -3.91 5.33 1.51
C ASN A 50 -4.95 6.06 2.38
N ARG A 51 -4.79 7.38 2.55
CA ARG A 51 -5.75 8.22 3.28
C ARG A 51 -7.10 8.32 2.59
N THR A 52 -7.12 8.37 1.26
CA THR A 52 -8.36 8.40 0.47
C THR A 52 -9.11 7.06 0.56
N LYS A 53 -8.38 5.95 0.56
CA LYS A 53 -8.92 4.59 0.69
C LYS A 53 -9.48 4.33 2.09
N SER A 54 -8.80 4.78 3.15
CA SER A 54 -9.27 4.61 4.54
C SER A 54 -10.48 5.49 4.88
N GLY A 55 -10.80 6.49 4.07
CA GLY A 55 -11.98 7.35 4.24
C GLY A 55 -13.27 6.80 3.64
N LYS A 56 -13.28 5.55 3.16
CA LYS A 56 -14.43 4.88 2.55
C LYS A 56 -14.76 3.55 3.23
#